data_AF-A0A9P7G1T6-F1
#
_entry.id   AF-A0A9P7G1T6-F1
#
_cell.length_a   1.000
_cell.length_b   1.000
_cell.length_c   1.000
_cell.angle_alpha   90.00
_cell.angle_beta   90.00
_cell.angle_gamma   90.00
#
_symmetry.space_group_name_H-M   'P 1'
#
loop_
_entity.id
_entity.type
_entity.pdbx_description
1 polymer ?
#
loop_
_entity_poly.entity_id
_entity_poly.type
_entity_poly.pdbx_seq_one_letter_code
_entity_poly.pdbx_strand_id
1 'polypeptide(L)'
;MDYDRHDALLHWLFRQTQGDAWFRPNEENISSGVALRISDVNDPTPQFRVFPYETPTLEPFEAAVVALNPAVAVKIRSAAVHAALAGV
;
A
#
# COMPACT_ATOMS: atom_id res chain seq x y z
N MET A 1 -0.45 6.57 -17.94
CA MET A 1 -1.12 7.47 -16.99
C MET A 1 -0.17 8.63 -16.76
N ASP A 2 -0.63 9.88 -16.88
CA ASP A 2 0.24 11.03 -16.63
C ASP A 2 0.46 11.15 -15.12
N TYR A 3 1.73 11.33 -14.74
CA TYR A 3 2.14 11.45 -13.35
C TYR A 3 1.51 12.69 -12.72
N ASP A 4 0.72 12.49 -11.66
CA ASP A 4 -0.01 13.56 -10.98
C ASP A 4 0.38 13.69 -9.49
N ARG A 5 -0.30 14.61 -8.80
CA ARG A 5 -0.07 14.87 -7.36
C ARG A 5 -0.28 13.64 -6.46
N HIS A 6 -1.17 12.74 -6.84
CA HIS A 6 -1.49 11.52 -6.08
C HIS A 6 -0.37 10.50 -6.25
N ASP A 7 0.23 10.42 -7.44
CA ASP A 7 1.42 9.59 -7.67
C ASP A 7 2.62 10.11 -6.87
N ALA A 8 2.81 11.43 -6.79
CA ALA A 8 3.83 12.04 -5.94
C ALA A 8 3.63 11.70 -4.46
N LEU A 9 2.40 11.77 -3.97
CA LEU A 9 2.08 11.41 -2.59
C LEU A 9 2.28 9.92 -2.33
N LEU A 10 1.83 9.05 -3.24
CA LEU A 10 2.02 7.59 -3.13
C LEU A 10 3.50 7.22 -3.08
N HIS A 11 4.31 7.79 -3.98
CA HIS A 11 5.75 7.57 -3.99
C HIS A 11 6.41 8.06 -2.70
N TRP A 12 6.01 9.23 -2.20
CA TRP A 12 6.53 9.76 -0.95
C TRP A 12 6.15 8.86 0.23
N LEU A 13 4.88 8.49 0.35
CA LEU A 13 4.36 7.62 1.41
C LEU A 13 5.07 6.27 1.40
N PHE A 14 5.18 5.64 0.23
CA PHE A 14 5.88 4.37 0.07
C PHE A 14 7.35 4.49 0.53
N ARG A 15 8.04 5.55 0.15
CA ARG A 15 9.42 5.80 0.61
C ARG A 15 9.51 5.94 2.14
N GLN A 16 8.57 6.67 2.75
CA GLN A 16 8.60 6.92 4.20
C GLN A 16 8.28 5.67 5.03
N THR A 17 7.39 4.81 4.55
CA THR A 17 6.85 3.71 5.36
C THR A 17 7.53 2.37 5.13
N GLN A 18 8.30 2.21 4.04
CA GLN A 18 8.92 0.93 3.67
C GLN A 18 10.40 0.84 4.09
N GLY A 19 10.89 1.75 4.94
CA GLY A 19 12.31 1.86 5.32
C GLY A 19 12.96 0.56 5.83
N ASP A 20 12.23 -0.30 6.54
CA ASP A 20 12.75 -1.60 7.02
C ASP A 20 12.83 -2.68 5.93
N ALA A 21 11.98 -2.60 4.90
CA ALA A 21 11.99 -3.55 3.79
C ALA A 21 13.23 -3.36 2.89
N TRP A 22 13.89 -2.21 2.98
CA TRP A 22 15.15 -1.90 2.27
C TRP A 22 16.30 -2.85 2.64
N PHE A 23 16.29 -3.43 3.85
CA PHE A 23 17.37 -4.30 4.33
C PHE A 23 17.31 -5.74 3.76
N ARG A 24 16.27 -6.13 3.01
CA ARG A 24 16.14 -7.47 2.43
C ARG A 24 15.69 -7.46 0.97
N PRO A 25 16.55 -7.02 0.04
CA PRO A 25 16.23 -6.95 -1.39
C PRO A 25 16.07 -8.31 -2.09
N ASN A 26 16.45 -9.43 -1.45
CA ASN A 26 16.54 -10.75 -2.08
C ASN A 26 15.34 -11.69 -1.84
N GLU A 27 14.27 -11.24 -1.18
CA GLU A 27 13.07 -12.07 -1.03
C GLU A 27 12.08 -11.74 -2.17
N GLU A 28 11.92 -12.65 -3.13
CA GLU A 28 11.15 -12.49 -4.38
C GLU A 28 9.64 -12.19 -4.20
N ASN A 29 9.12 -12.14 -2.96
CA ASN A 29 7.70 -11.94 -2.65
C ASN A 29 7.46 -10.73 -1.72
N ILE A 30 8.08 -9.59 -2.00
CA ILE A 30 7.80 -8.34 -1.29
C ILE A 30 6.44 -7.80 -1.76
N SER A 31 5.37 -8.24 -1.08
CA SER A 31 4.03 -7.67 -1.27
C SER A 31 3.84 -6.44 -0.36
N SER A 32 4.75 -5.48 -0.44
CA SER A 32 4.60 -4.17 0.18
C SER A 32 3.88 -3.23 -0.77
N GLY A 33 3.00 -2.38 -0.24
CA GLY A 33 2.24 -1.46 -1.06
C GLY A 33 1.57 -0.37 -0.23
N VAL A 34 1.18 0.70 -0.91
CA VAL A 34 0.39 1.80 -0.35
C VAL A 34 -0.79 2.08 -1.24
N ALA A 35 -1.92 2.42 -0.64
CA ALA A 35 -3.14 2.80 -1.33
C ALA A 35 -3.59 4.18 -0.85
N LEU A 36 -3.99 5.02 -1.81
CA LEU A 36 -4.49 6.36 -1.57
C LEU A 36 -5.88 6.48 -2.20
N ARG A 37 -6.84 7.01 -1.43
CA ARG A 37 -8.13 7.39 -1.99
C ARG A 37 -7.96 8.65 -2.85
N ILE A 38 -8.36 8.58 -4.11
CA ILE A 38 -8.28 9.70 -5.05
C ILE A 38 -9.63 10.38 -5.30
N SER A 39 -10.73 9.70 -4.97
CA SER A 39 -12.07 10.28 -5.02
C SER A 39 -12.29 11.24 -3.86
N ASP A 40 -13.17 12.22 -4.05
CA ASP A 40 -13.63 13.10 -2.98
C ASP A 40 -14.37 12.30 -1.90
N VAL A 41 -14.41 12.82 -0.67
CA VAL A 41 -15.17 12.22 0.43
C VAL A 41 -16.67 12.20 0.13
N ASN A 42 -17.14 13.11 -0.72
CA ASN A 42 -18.53 13.20 -1.15
C ASN A 42 -18.87 12.30 -2.35
N ASP A 43 -17.90 11.60 -2.92
CA ASP A 43 -18.13 10.70 -4.05
C ASP A 43 -18.82 9.41 -3.58
N PRO A 44 -19.95 9.00 -4.19
CA PRO A 44 -20.63 7.76 -3.83
C PRO A 44 -19.80 6.50 -4.04
N THR A 45 -18.78 6.52 -4.91
CA THR A 45 -17.91 5.35 -5.15
C THR A 45 -16.45 5.70 -4.87
N PRO A 46 -15.86 5.14 -3.78
CA PRO A 46 -14.50 5.49 -3.43
C PRO A 46 -13.51 4.88 -4.44
N GLN A 47 -12.70 5.75 -5.05
CA GLN A 47 -11.66 5.35 -5.99
C GLN A 47 -10.32 5.32 -5.27
N PHE A 48 -9.59 4.23 -5.44
CA PHE A 48 -8.27 4.03 -4.86
C PHE A 48 -7.22 3.93 -5.96
N ARG A 49 -6.03 4.41 -5.64
CA ARG A 49 -4.83 4.19 -6.44
C ARG A 49 -3.80 3.49 -5.56
N VAL A 50 -3.24 2.41 -6.08
CA VAL A 50 -2.29 1.56 -5.38
C VAL A 50 -0.91 1.69 -6.01
N PHE A 51 0.12 1.70 -5.17
CA PHE A 51 1.52 1.71 -5.57
C PHE A 51 2.30 0.65 -4.77
N PRO A 52 3.20 -0.14 -5.37
CA PRO A 52 3.64 -0.09 -6.77
C PRO A 52 2.57 -0.50 -7.78
N TYR A 53 2.63 0.08 -8.98
CA TYR A 53 1.68 -0.24 -10.06
C TYR A 53 1.89 -1.65 -10.59
N GLU A 54 0.86 -2.21 -11.22
CA GLU A 54 0.91 -3.48 -11.96
C GLU A 54 1.52 -4.64 -11.15
N THR A 55 1.23 -4.68 -9.85
CA THR A 55 1.73 -5.70 -8.93
C THR A 55 0.57 -6.61 -8.51
N PRO A 56 0.38 -7.79 -9.15
CA PRO A 56 -0.78 -8.65 -8.90
C PRO A 56 -0.87 -9.12 -7.43
N THR A 57 0.26 -9.20 -6.73
CA THR A 57 0.28 -9.59 -5.31
C THR A 57 -0.43 -8.59 -4.39
N LEU A 58 -0.74 -7.38 -4.87
CA LEU A 58 -1.47 -6.35 -4.14
C LEU A 58 -2.99 -6.37 -4.37
N GLU A 59 -3.52 -7.21 -5.27
CA GLU A 59 -4.96 -7.31 -5.51
C GLU A 59 -5.77 -7.60 -4.23
N PRO A 60 -5.38 -8.55 -3.35
CA PRO A 60 -6.12 -8.77 -2.10
C PRO A 60 -6.05 -7.58 -1.14
N PHE A 61 -4.94 -6.82 -1.19
CA PHE A 61 -4.77 -5.62 -0.39
C PHE A 61 -5.69 -4.50 -0.87
N GLU A 62 -5.75 -4.26 -2.18
CA GLU A 62 -6.66 -3.28 -2.78
C GLU A 62 -8.12 -3.59 -2.43
N ALA A 63 -8.55 -4.85 -2.59
CA ALA A 63 -9.91 -5.27 -2.25
C ALA A 63 -10.26 -5.00 -0.77
N ALA A 64 -9.33 -5.27 0.15
CA ALA A 64 -9.53 -5.00 1.57
C ALA A 64 -9.58 -3.49 1.87
N VAL A 65 -8.74 -2.69 1.21
CA VAL A 65 -8.76 -1.23 1.33
C VAL A 65 -10.08 -0.64 0.85
N VAL A 66 -10.57 -1.09 -0.30
CA VAL A 66 -11.87 -0.65 -0.84
C VAL A 66 -13.00 -0.96 0.15
N ALA A 67 -13.00 -2.17 0.73
CA ALA A 67 -14.01 -2.58 1.71
C ALA A 67 -13.98 -1.75 3.00
N LEU A 68 -12.78 -1.34 3.47
CA LEU A 68 -12.61 -0.53 4.68
C LEU A 68 -12.78 0.98 4.45
N ASN A 69 -12.65 1.44 3.21
CA ASN A 69 -12.72 2.84 2.80
C ASN A 69 -11.84 3.83 3.63
N PRO A 70 -10.54 3.57 3.85
CA PRO A 70 -9.65 4.50 4.54
C PRO A 70 -9.21 5.65 3.60
N ALA A 71 -8.66 6.74 4.14
CA ALA A 71 -8.10 7.81 3.29
C ALA A 71 -6.77 7.36 2.67
N VAL A 72 -5.98 6.65 3.47
CA VAL A 72 -4.66 6.11 3.14
C VAL A 72 -4.54 4.74 3.80
N ALA A 73 -3.96 3.77 3.11
CA ALA A 73 -3.59 2.48 3.68
C ALA A 73 -2.16 2.12 3.30
N VAL A 74 -1.43 1.50 4.23
CA VAL A 74 -0.04 1.10 4.05
C VAL A 74 0.10 -0.35 4.45
N LYS A 75 0.49 -1.20 3.50
CA LYS A 75 0.88 -2.59 3.75
C LYS A 75 2.33 -2.60 4.21
N ILE A 76 2.51 -2.69 5.52
CA ILE A 76 3.82 -2.75 6.17
C ILE A 76 4.26 -4.21 6.29
N ARG A 77 5.53 -4.45 6.01
CA ARG A 77 6.21 -5.69 6.35
C ARG A 77 7.33 -5.37 7.33
N SER A 78 7.18 -5.78 8.58
CA SER A 78 8.23 -5.60 9.59
C SER A 78 8.47 -6.90 10.35
N ALA A 79 9.67 -7.04 10.91
CA ALA A 79 10.00 -8.18 11.77
C ALA A 79 9.06 -8.26 12.99
N ALA A 80 8.60 -7.11 13.50
CA ALA A 80 7.64 -7.05 14.59
C ALA A 80 6.28 -7.68 14.22
N VAL A 81 5.77 -7.43 13.01
CA VAL A 81 4.53 -8.04 12.52
C VAL A 81 4.68 -9.55 12.38
N HIS A 82 5.79 -10.02 11.79
CA HIS A 82 6.04 -11.46 11.69
C HIS A 82 6.22 -12.11 13.08
N ALA A 83 6.92 -11.47 14.02
CA ALA A 83 7.10 -11.97 15.37
C ALA A 83 5.76 -12.06 16.12
N ALA A 84 4.88 -11.07 15.95
CA ALA A 84 3.55 -11.08 16.54
C ALA A 84 2.66 -12.20 15.97
N LEU A 85 2.74 -12.44 14.65
CA LEU A 85 1.96 -13.50 13.99
C LEU A 85 2.51 -14.91 14.24
N ALA A 86 3.82 -15.07 14.43
CA ALA A 86 4.45 -16.36 14.70
C ALA A 86 4.18 -16.88 16.13
N GLY A 87 3.66 -16.04 17.02
CA GLY A 87 3.30 -16.38 18.39
C GLY A 87 1.82 -16.73 18.61
N VAL A 88 1.03 -16.87 17.54
CA VAL A 88 -0.40 -17.26 17.58
C VAL A 88 -0.59 -18.68 17.09
#